data_AF-A0A7C3G2N0-F1
#
_entry.id   AF-A0A7C3G2N0-F1
#
_cell.length_a   1.000
_cell.length_b   1.000
_cell.length_c   1.000
_cell.angle_alpha   90.00
_cell.angle_beta   90.00
_cell.angle_gamma   90.00
#
_symmetry.space_group_name_H-M   'P 1'
#
loop_
_entity.id
_entity.type
_entity.pdbx_description
1 polymer ?
#
loop_
_entity_poly.entity_id
_entity_poly.type
_entity_poly.pdbx_seq_one_letter_code
_entity_poly.pdbx_strand_id
1 'polypeptide(L)'
;MTSATRKRKKVELPVAQFIAIIVLSIALFLIVDFGRRTASGYRIYREEARLKAQLAPLEETHQLLLTQQAYAQTDAYVEEIARHELKWSKPGEVVVVVLATPQAGYPPLSASNSAGAFPSTDTPFSAWFNLFFAEQTVER
;
A
#
# COMPACT_ATOMS: atom_id res chain seq x y z
N MET A 1 -6.37 -20.50 -84.54
CA MET A 1 -5.07 -19.99 -84.03
C MET A 1 -5.28 -18.55 -83.59
N THR A 2 -4.85 -18.26 -82.34
CA THR A 2 -4.34 -16.97 -81.82
C THR A 2 -5.21 -15.71 -82.01
N SER A 3 -5.53 -14.89 -81.01
CA SER A 3 -5.03 -14.76 -79.63
C SER A 3 -5.77 -13.59 -78.98
N ALA A 4 -6.13 -13.78 -77.70
CA ALA A 4 -6.39 -12.73 -76.72
C ALA A 4 -5.11 -11.84 -76.56
N THR A 5 -5.05 -10.65 -75.96
CA THR A 5 -5.84 -10.02 -74.91
C THR A 5 -5.35 -8.57 -74.74
N ARG A 6 -6.27 -7.69 -74.34
CA ARG A 6 -6.13 -6.42 -73.61
C ARG A 6 -4.85 -6.25 -72.76
N LYS A 7 -4.16 -5.11 -72.87
CA LYS A 7 -3.79 -4.21 -71.74
C LYS A 7 -2.92 -3.04 -72.20
N ARG A 8 -3.42 -1.82 -72.03
CA ARG A 8 -2.60 -0.66 -71.72
C ARG A 8 -3.12 -0.07 -70.42
N LYS A 9 -2.35 -0.23 -69.34
CA LYS A 9 -2.45 0.66 -68.19
C LYS A 9 -1.12 1.41 -68.16
N LYS A 10 -1.11 2.61 -68.74
CA LYS A 10 0.03 3.50 -68.64
C LYS A 10 0.09 3.97 -67.20
N VAL A 11 1.26 3.77 -66.63
CA VAL A 11 1.56 3.96 -65.23
C VAL A 11 2.01 5.41 -65.10
N GLU A 12 1.06 6.33 -64.90
CA GLU A 12 1.34 7.72 -64.56
C GLU A 12 1.60 7.80 -63.04
N LEU A 13 2.74 7.27 -62.61
CA LEU A 13 3.12 7.16 -61.20
C LEU A 13 4.02 8.26 -60.61
N PRO A 14 4.36 9.41 -61.24
CA PRO A 14 5.13 10.42 -60.50
C PRO A 14 4.24 11.21 -59.52
N VAL A 15 3.02 11.58 -59.93
CA VAL A 15 2.12 12.39 -59.09
C VAL A 15 1.44 11.55 -58.01
N ALA A 16 0.95 10.35 -58.36
CA ALA A 16 0.29 9.47 -57.40
C ALA A 16 1.25 8.99 -56.29
N GLN A 17 2.53 8.74 -56.61
CA GLN A 17 3.55 8.37 -55.64
C GLN A 17 3.90 9.54 -54.71
N PHE A 18 3.98 10.76 -55.26
CA PHE A 18 4.21 11.97 -54.45
C PHE A 18 3.05 12.23 -53.47
N ILE A 19 1.81 12.10 -53.94
CA ILE A 19 0.62 12.22 -53.09
C ILE A 19 0.61 11.14 -52.00
N ALA A 20 0.97 9.90 -52.33
CA ALA A 20 1.04 8.82 -51.35
C ALA A 20 2.08 9.09 -50.24
N ILE A 21 3.24 9.64 -50.60
CA ILE A 21 4.27 10.02 -49.62
C ILE A 21 3.79 11.16 -48.72
N ILE A 22 3.10 12.16 -49.28
CA ILE A 22 2.52 13.25 -48.49
C ILE A 22 1.48 12.73 -47.50
N VAL A 23 0.54 11.90 -47.98
CA VAL A 23 -0.50 11.31 -47.12
C VAL A 23 0.10 10.46 -46.02
N LEU A 24 1.12 9.65 -46.33
CA LEU A 24 1.82 8.83 -45.34
C LEU A 24 2.55 9.70 -44.31
N SER A 25 3.18 10.80 -44.73
CA SER A 25 3.85 11.75 -43.84
C SER A 25 2.86 12.43 -42.89
N ILE A 26 1.71 12.88 -43.41
CA ILE A 26 0.63 13.46 -42.60
C ILE A 26 0.06 12.43 -41.63
N ALA A 27 -0.15 11.18 -42.05
CA ALA A 27 -0.62 10.11 -41.19
C ALA A 27 0.38 9.82 -40.05
N LEU A 28 1.67 9.75 -40.34
CA LEU A 28 2.72 9.59 -39.31
C LEU A 28 2.73 10.77 -38.33
N PHE A 29 2.63 12.00 -38.85
CA PHE A 29 2.57 13.21 -38.03
C PHE A 29 1.35 13.20 -37.09
N LEU A 30 0.18 12.81 -37.61
CA LEU A 30 -1.03 12.68 -36.80
C LEU A 30 -0.92 11.59 -35.74
N ILE A 31 -0.30 10.45 -36.02
CA ILE A 31 -0.07 9.40 -35.01
C ILE A 31 0.84 9.92 -33.89
N VAL A 32 1.91 10.64 -34.23
CA VAL A 32 2.84 11.23 -33.24
C VAL A 32 2.17 12.34 -32.44
N ASP A 33 1.41 13.23 -33.09
CA ASP A 33 0.68 14.32 -32.43
C ASP A 33 -0.44 13.78 -31.54
N PHE A 34 -1.22 12.81 -32.03
CA PHE A 34 -2.29 12.16 -31.29
C PHE A 34 -1.75 11.39 -30.08
N GLY A 35 -0.58 10.73 -30.21
CA GLY A 35 0.12 10.11 -29.09
C GLY A 35 0.58 11.12 -28.02
N ARG A 36 1.03 12.31 -28.44
CA ARG A 36 1.39 13.40 -27.51
C ARG A 36 0.17 14.04 -26.85
N ARG A 37 -0.96 14.14 -27.56
CA ARG A 37 -2.20 14.78 -27.09
C ARG A 37 -3.07 13.88 -26.22
N THR A 38 -2.97 12.56 -26.38
CA THR A 38 -3.55 11.59 -25.44
C THR A 38 -2.79 11.56 -24.10
N ALA A 39 -1.49 11.86 -24.11
CA ALA A 39 -0.68 11.96 -22.88
C ALA A 39 -1.00 13.20 -22.03
N SER A 40 -1.53 14.29 -22.62
CA SER A 40 -1.92 15.49 -21.87
C SER A 40 -3.27 15.35 -21.16
N GLY A 41 -4.20 14.55 -21.67
CA GLY A 41 -5.46 14.24 -20.98
C GLY A 41 -5.27 13.38 -19.72
N TYR A 42 -4.26 12.50 -19.72
CA TYR A 42 -3.95 11.64 -18.57
C TYR A 42 -3.28 12.35 -17.40
N ARG A 43 -2.63 13.50 -17.64
CA ARG A 43 -1.96 14.30 -16.60
C ARG A 43 -2.95 14.99 -15.66
N ILE A 44 -4.05 15.53 -16.21
CA ILE A 44 -5.06 16.25 -15.42
C ILE A 44 -5.79 15.29 -14.45
N TYR A 45 -6.11 14.07 -14.89
CA TYR A 45 -6.78 13.10 -14.01
C TYR A 45 -5.86 12.52 -12.92
N ARG A 46 -4.55 12.37 -13.23
CA ARG A 46 -3.57 11.90 -12.23
C ARG A 46 -3.22 12.96 -11.20
N GLU A 47 -3.21 14.24 -11.58
CA GLU A 47 -2.96 15.34 -10.66
C GLU A 47 -4.11 15.48 -9.65
N GLU A 48 -5.37 15.38 -10.08
CA GLU A 48 -6.52 15.35 -9.15
C GLU A 48 -6.50 14.15 -8.20
N ALA A 49 -6.23 12.95 -8.73
CA ALA A 49 -6.15 11.74 -7.90
C ALA A 49 -5.02 11.83 -6.87
N ARG A 50 -3.87 12.42 -7.24
CA ARG A 50 -2.75 12.63 -6.34
C ARG A 50 -3.07 13.64 -5.24
N LEU A 51 -3.76 14.74 -5.57
CA LEU A 51 -4.15 15.76 -4.59
C LEU A 51 -5.21 15.21 -3.61
N LYS A 52 -6.22 14.48 -4.11
CA LYS A 52 -7.24 13.85 -3.26
C LYS A 52 -6.65 12.78 -2.33
N ALA A 53 -5.69 11.99 -2.81
CA ALA A 53 -4.99 11.00 -1.98
C ALA A 53 -4.14 11.61 -0.86
N GLN A 54 -3.71 12.88 -0.98
CA GLN A 54 -2.96 13.57 0.06
C GLN A 54 -3.88 14.24 1.12
N LEU A 55 -5.13 14.54 0.76
CA LEU A 55 -6.08 15.19 1.66
C LEU A 55 -6.75 14.21 2.64
N ALA A 56 -7.09 13.00 2.18
CA ALA A 56 -7.74 11.99 3.02
C ALA A 56 -6.99 11.65 4.33
N PRO A 57 -5.67 11.36 4.31
CA PRO A 57 -4.95 11.07 5.57
C PRO A 57 -4.79 12.30 6.46
N LEU A 58 -4.78 13.50 5.87
CA LEU A 58 -4.60 14.75 6.61
C LEU A 58 -5.86 15.12 7.40
N GLU A 59 -7.03 14.89 6.83
CA GLU A 59 -8.31 15.16 7.49
C GLU A 59 -8.59 14.16 8.63
N GLU A 60 -8.26 12.88 8.45
CA GLU A 60 -8.31 11.88 9.52
C GLU A 60 -7.39 12.25 10.67
N THR A 61 -6.15 12.64 10.37
CA THR A 61 -5.17 13.09 11.38
C THR A 61 -5.67 14.33 12.11
N HIS A 62 -6.28 15.27 11.41
CA HIS A 62 -6.82 16.49 12.01
C HIS A 62 -7.95 16.19 13.01
N GLN A 63 -8.90 15.30 12.66
CA GLN A 63 -9.98 14.90 13.56
C GLN A 63 -9.46 14.14 14.79
N LEU A 64 -8.45 13.29 14.59
CA LEU A 64 -7.81 12.56 15.68
C LEU A 64 -7.13 13.53 16.66
N LEU A 65 -6.37 14.50 16.15
CA LEU A 65 -5.71 15.52 16.97
C LEU A 65 -6.71 16.40 17.73
N LEU A 66 -7.81 16.81 17.10
CA LEU A 66 -8.88 17.56 17.79
C LEU A 66 -9.52 16.73 18.92
N THR A 67 -9.73 15.44 18.69
CA THR A 67 -10.29 14.54 19.70
C THR A 67 -9.34 14.39 20.89
N GLN A 68 -8.03 14.22 20.63
CA GLN A 68 -7.02 14.18 21.70
C GLN A 68 -6.93 15.49 22.47
N GLN A 69 -6.97 16.63 21.77
CA GLN A 69 -6.95 17.94 22.40
C GLN A 69 -8.19 18.15 23.29
N ALA A 70 -9.36 17.71 22.83
CA ALA A 70 -10.58 17.76 23.62
C ALA A 70 -10.46 16.88 24.88
N TYR A 71 -9.96 15.64 24.74
CA TYR A 71 -9.74 14.73 25.87
C TYR A 71 -8.77 15.31 26.90
N ALA A 72 -7.64 15.86 26.45
CA ALA A 72 -6.61 16.44 27.31
C ALA A 72 -7.11 17.65 28.14
N GLN A 73 -8.19 18.31 27.70
CA GLN A 73 -8.83 19.41 28.43
C GLN A 73 -9.88 18.95 29.45
N THR A 74 -10.17 17.66 29.54
CA THR A 74 -11.18 17.14 30.47
C THR A 74 -10.60 16.85 31.86
N ASP A 75 -11.45 16.93 32.88
CA ASP A 75 -11.11 16.54 34.26
C ASP A 75 -10.71 15.06 34.37
N ALA A 76 -11.23 14.21 33.48
CA ALA A 76 -10.88 12.79 33.43
C ALA A 76 -9.39 12.57 33.12
N TYR A 77 -8.84 13.36 32.19
CA TYR A 77 -7.41 13.34 31.89
C TYR A 77 -6.57 13.79 33.09
N VAL A 78 -7.01 14.85 33.78
CA VAL A 78 -6.34 15.33 35.01
C VAL A 78 -6.34 14.26 36.10
N GLU A 79 -7.46 13.56 36.29
CA GLU A 79 -7.59 12.46 37.25
C GLU A 79 -6.69 11.27 36.88
N GLU A 80 -6.58 10.95 35.59
CA GLU A 80 -5.73 9.89 35.09
C GLU A 80 -4.24 10.17 35.36
N ILE A 81 -3.77 11.38 35.03
CA ILE A 81 -2.39 11.82 35.32
C ILE A 81 -2.15 11.86 36.83
N ALA A 82 -3.10 12.38 37.60
CA ALA A 82 -3.00 12.44 39.06
C ALA A 82 -2.81 11.03 39.65
N ARG A 83 -3.56 10.03 39.19
CA ARG A 83 -3.45 8.66 39.70
C ARG A 83 -2.24 7.90 39.17
N HIS A 84 -1.96 8.00 37.87
CA HIS A 84 -0.95 7.16 37.23
C HIS A 84 0.47 7.71 37.39
N GLU A 85 0.66 9.01 37.16
CA GLU A 85 1.99 9.62 37.17
C GLU A 85 2.32 10.18 38.54
N LEU A 86 1.39 10.92 39.14
CA LEU A 86 1.63 11.63 40.40
C LEU A 86 1.32 10.78 41.65
N LYS A 87 0.64 9.64 41.49
CA LYS A 87 0.14 8.78 42.58
C LYS A 87 -0.68 9.54 43.62
N TRP A 88 -1.37 10.60 43.18
CA TRP A 88 -2.30 11.39 43.98
C TRP A 88 -3.66 10.71 44.08
N SER A 89 -4.39 11.04 45.15
CA SER A 89 -5.75 10.56 45.40
C SER A 89 -6.66 11.72 45.78
N LYS A 90 -7.98 11.54 45.64
CA LYS A 90 -8.94 12.58 46.02
C LYS A 90 -8.97 12.77 47.54
N PRO A 91 -9.37 13.95 48.05
CA PRO A 91 -9.54 14.15 49.48
C PRO A 91 -10.47 13.09 50.09
N GLY A 92 -9.98 12.31 51.06
CA GLY A 92 -10.72 11.24 51.72
C GLY A 92 -10.44 9.82 51.19
N GLU A 93 -9.66 9.67 50.11
CA GLU A 93 -9.20 8.37 49.62
C GLU A 93 -7.87 7.95 50.30
N VAL A 94 -7.62 6.64 50.42
CA VAL A 94 -6.39 6.07 50.99
C VAL A 94 -5.57 5.40 49.88
N VAL A 95 -4.35 5.91 49.64
CA VAL A 95 -3.41 5.30 48.67
C VAL A 95 -2.74 4.09 49.32
N VAL A 96 -2.99 2.89 48.79
CA VAL A 96 -2.33 1.65 49.24
C VAL A 96 -1.15 1.35 48.32
N VAL A 97 0.06 1.36 48.88
CA VAL A 97 1.27 0.94 48.18
C VAL A 97 1.62 -0.49 48.61
N VAL A 98 1.51 -1.44 47.67
CA VAL A 98 1.93 -2.82 47.92
C VAL A 98 3.45 -2.87 47.84
N LEU A 99 4.09 -2.93 49.00
CA LEU A 99 5.50 -3.26 49.09
C LEU A 99 5.64 -4.76 48.81
N ALA A 100 6.48 -5.13 47.84
CA ALA A 100 6.88 -6.52 47.70
C ALA A 100 7.63 -6.93 48.97
N THR A 101 6.96 -7.63 49.88
CA THR A 101 7.64 -8.31 50.99
C THR A 101 8.68 -9.26 50.40
N PRO A 102 9.94 -9.26 50.91
CA PRO A 102 10.91 -10.25 50.51
C PRO A 102 10.29 -11.62 50.73
N GLN A 103 10.19 -12.35 49.63
CA GLN A 103 9.49 -13.60 49.43
C GLN A 103 9.54 -14.53 50.66
N ALA A 104 8.47 -14.54 51.46
CA ALA A 104 8.21 -15.67 52.34
C ALA A 104 7.78 -16.84 51.44
N GLY A 105 8.78 -17.62 51.01
CA GLY A 105 8.69 -18.95 50.41
C GLY A 105 7.41 -19.26 49.63
N TYR A 106 7.30 -18.79 48.39
CA TYR A 106 6.49 -19.54 47.44
C TYR A 106 7.14 -20.93 47.29
N PRO A 107 6.39 -22.03 47.45
CA PRO A 107 6.92 -23.34 47.07
C PRO A 107 7.35 -23.25 45.61
N PRO A 108 8.49 -23.87 45.22
CA PRO A 108 8.89 -23.87 43.83
C PRO A 108 7.72 -24.43 43.02
N LEU A 109 7.14 -23.60 42.16
CA LEU A 109 6.28 -24.07 41.09
C LEU A 109 7.10 -25.15 40.40
N SER A 110 6.71 -26.40 40.56
CA SER A 110 7.31 -27.49 39.79
C SER A 110 7.09 -27.10 38.35
N ALA A 111 8.17 -26.72 37.67
CA ALA A 111 8.13 -26.51 36.24
C ALA A 111 7.69 -27.85 35.66
N SER A 112 6.42 -27.93 35.29
CA SER A 112 5.93 -28.96 34.40
C SER A 112 6.70 -28.73 33.12
N ASN A 113 7.85 -29.39 32.98
CA ASN A 113 8.56 -29.57 31.73
C ASN A 113 7.71 -30.47 30.83
N SER A 114 6.50 -30.01 30.48
CA SER A 114 6.02 -30.15 29.12
C SER A 114 6.77 -29.10 28.30
N ALA A 115 8.08 -29.30 28.17
CA ALA A 115 8.75 -28.91 26.95
C ALA A 115 8.06 -29.78 25.90
N GLY A 116 6.94 -29.28 25.35
CA GLY A 116 6.53 -29.70 24.02
C GLY A 116 7.79 -29.54 23.21
N ALA A 117 8.34 -30.67 22.75
CA ALA A 117 9.48 -30.67 21.88
C ALA A 117 9.07 -29.78 20.70
N PHE A 118 9.52 -28.53 20.72
CA PHE A 118 9.49 -27.73 19.52
C PHE A 118 10.40 -28.51 18.57
N PRO A 119 9.91 -28.94 17.39
CA PRO A 119 10.79 -29.53 16.40
C PRO A 119 11.77 -28.43 15.97
N SER A 120 12.91 -28.35 16.65
CA SER A 120 14.04 -27.62 16.15
C SER A 120 14.58 -28.44 15.00
N THR A 121 14.28 -28.03 13.77
CA THR A 121 15.28 -27.73 12.73
C THR A 121 14.53 -27.16 11.51
N ASP A 122 14.10 -25.91 11.61
CA ASP A 122 13.93 -25.09 10.41
C ASP A 122 14.52 -23.72 10.73
N THR A 123 15.48 -23.29 9.90
CA THR A 123 15.94 -21.91 9.95
C THR A 123 14.76 -20.97 9.67
N PRO A 124 14.73 -19.74 10.21
CA PRO A 124 13.64 -18.79 9.95
C PRO A 124 13.32 -18.61 8.46
N PHE A 125 14.34 -18.76 7.60
CA PHE A 125 14.20 -18.74 6.15
C PHE A 125 13.49 -19.98 5.57
N SER A 126 13.77 -21.19 6.07
CA SER A 126 13.11 -22.43 5.63
C SER A 126 11.60 -22.39 5.93
N ALA A 127 11.23 -21.88 7.10
CA ALA A 127 9.84 -21.68 7.49
C ALA A 127 9.13 -20.67 6.56
N TRP A 128 9.77 -19.53 6.27
CA TRP A 128 9.24 -18.55 5.31
C TRP A 128 9.08 -19.15 3.91
N PHE A 129 10.11 -19.82 3.41
CA PHE A 129 10.12 -20.38 2.05
C PHE A 129 9.01 -21.43 1.86
N ASN A 130 8.80 -22.31 2.85
CA ASN A 130 7.73 -23.30 2.80
C ASN A 130 6.33 -22.69 2.71
N LEU A 131 6.07 -21.55 3.36
CA LEU A 131 4.76 -20.88 3.26
C LEU A 131 4.41 -20.43 1.84
N PHE A 132 5.41 -20.06 1.04
CA PHE A 132 5.19 -19.56 -0.32
C PHE A 132 5.29 -20.65 -1.38
N PHE A 133 6.01 -21.75 -1.10
CA PHE A 133 6.40 -22.70 -2.15
C PHE A 133 6.11 -24.18 -1.83
N ALA A 134 5.77 -24.58 -0.59
CA ALA A 134 5.53 -25.98 -0.25
C ALA A 134 4.18 -26.54 -0.78
N GLU A 135 3.16 -25.69 -0.96
CA GLU A 135 1.87 -26.13 -1.54
C GLU A 135 1.91 -26.33 -3.06
N GLN A 136 2.97 -25.90 -3.74
CA GLN A 136 3.05 -25.98 -5.21
C GLN A 136 3.60 -27.33 -5.72
N THR A 137 4.04 -28.22 -4.83
CA THR A 137 4.48 -29.59 -5.18
C THR A 137 3.43 -30.66 -4.85
N VAL A 138 2.15 -30.31 -4.92
CA VAL A 138 1.06 -31.28 -5.11
C VAL A 138 0.52 -31.14 -6.53
N GLU A 139 1.33 -31.52 -7.52
CA GLU A 139 0.80 -32.04 -8.79
C GLU A 139 1.75 -33.08 -9.39
N ARG A 140 1.17 -34.29 -9.52
CA ARG A 140 1.50 -35.45 -10.36
C ARG A 140 2.35 -36.56 -9.76
#